data_AF-A0A3M1D5U3-F1
#
_entry.id   AF-A0A3M1D5U3-F1
#
_cell.length_a   1.000
_cell.length_b   1.000
_cell.length_c   1.000
_cell.angle_alpha   90.00
_cell.angle_beta   90.00
_cell.angle_gamma   90.00
#
_symmetry.space_group_name_H-M   'P 1'
#
loop_
_entity.id
_entity.type
_entity.pdbx_description
1 polymer ?
#
loop_
_entity_poly.entity_id
_entity_poly.type
_entity_poly.pdbx_seq_one_letter_code
_entity_poly.pdbx_strand_id
1 'polypeptide(L)'
;MVVARLLWPRLRGTLNRFVRGDRATRLAIVLLGALFLVFWAGIFGLFGWLVDAFYSVEIFGPLLARKLLEIMLLGLFALLCFSNVITALSTFYISDDLELLLSLPVSRESFHLSRLLETMLQSSWMMGVFGLPVAVAYGLAYDAGIDFYLLLPVVGSALVLSAAAVGVGTASVLVNVFPARRVREGLVLAGVLALGFVLVVLRLMRPERLVNADDFESVAAYVAELQAPVPVLLPPRQASDVLVAALGGRPMPWLELGMLVTGAIAAMGVSRWLTAWLYDAGRARTQQARGARLARAGWLDRVLDIATRPLPAGSRALVVKDVKTFVRDPSQWTQGRLVGSIILITLAS
;
A
#
# COMPACT_ATOMS: atom_id res chain seq x y z
N MET A 1 18.35 10.01 -17.30
CA MET A 1 19.27 10.79 -16.43
C MET A 1 18.56 11.65 -15.38
N VAL A 2 17.46 12.35 -15.69
CA VAL A 2 16.77 13.24 -14.73
C VAL A 2 16.16 12.48 -13.55
N VAL A 3 15.45 11.37 -13.80
CA VAL A 3 14.82 10.53 -12.75
C VAL A 3 15.84 10.01 -11.73
N ALA A 4 16.99 9.52 -12.20
CA ALA A 4 18.06 9.05 -11.32
C ALA A 4 18.61 10.16 -10.40
N ARG A 5 18.73 11.40 -10.91
CA ARG A 5 19.17 12.56 -10.13
C ARG A 5 18.15 13.00 -9.07
N LEU A 6 16.86 12.73 -9.27
CA LEU A 6 15.81 13.01 -8.30
C LEU A 6 15.80 11.99 -7.14
N LEU A 7 16.15 10.74 -7.40
CA LEU A 7 16.21 9.68 -6.38
C LEU A 7 17.55 9.67 -5.61
N TRP A 8 18.61 10.22 -6.22
CA TRP A 8 19.98 10.20 -5.70
C TRP A 8 20.17 10.79 -4.29
N PRO A 9 19.56 11.94 -3.92
CA PRO A 9 19.77 12.53 -2.59
C PRO A 9 19.23 11.65 -1.46
N ARG A 10 18.11 10.97 -1.66
CA ARG A 10 17.53 10.06 -0.67
C ARG A 10 18.36 8.80 -0.51
N LEU A 11 18.82 8.21 -1.62
CA LEU A 11 19.75 7.07 -1.60
C LEU A 11 21.06 7.40 -0.87
N ARG A 12 21.63 8.59 -1.13
CA ARG A 12 22.82 9.07 -0.40
C ARG A 12 22.53 9.33 1.08
N GLY A 13 21.33 9.79 1.43
CA GLY A 13 20.90 9.97 2.82
C GLY A 13 20.86 8.66 3.61
N THR A 14 20.31 7.60 3.04
CA THR A 14 20.31 6.25 3.65
C THR A 14 21.72 5.67 3.74
N LEU A 15 22.51 5.77 2.67
CA LEU A 15 23.90 5.29 2.67
C LEU A 15 24.79 6.03 3.68
N ASN A 16 24.66 7.36 3.78
CA ASN A 16 25.43 8.13 4.76
C ASN A 16 25.04 7.81 6.20
N ARG A 17 23.77 7.48 6.49
CA ARG A 17 23.34 7.01 7.81
C ARG A 17 23.99 5.68 8.19
N PHE A 18 24.15 4.77 7.22
CA PHE A 18 24.84 3.50 7.42
C PHE A 18 26.35 3.68 7.63
N VAL A 19 27.01 4.47 6.77
CA VAL A 19 28.48 4.61 6.78
C VAL A 19 28.95 5.46 7.97
N ARG A 20 28.25 6.56 8.26
CA ARG A 20 28.60 7.52 9.34
C ARG A 20 27.84 7.26 10.65
N GLY A 21 27.07 6.18 10.73
CA GLY A 21 26.33 5.80 11.92
C GLY A 21 27.26 5.40 13.06
N ASP A 22 26.93 5.85 14.27
CA ASP A 22 27.66 5.53 15.50
C ASP A 22 27.60 4.02 15.82
N ARG A 23 28.44 3.52 16.73
CA ARG A 23 28.50 2.07 17.07
C ARG A 23 27.13 1.50 17.44
N ALA A 24 26.32 2.26 18.19
CA ALA A 24 24.95 1.87 18.54
C ALA A 24 24.03 1.74 17.31
N THR A 25 24.20 2.62 16.31
CA THR A 25 23.42 2.56 15.05
C THR A 25 23.81 1.33 14.23
N ARG A 26 25.10 1.01 14.16
CA ARG A 26 25.59 -0.20 13.47
C ARG A 26 25.11 -1.48 14.16
N LEU A 27 25.16 -1.53 15.48
CA LEU A 27 24.63 -2.66 16.26
C LEU A 27 23.13 -2.84 16.01
N ALA A 28 22.35 -1.74 16.07
CA ALA A 28 20.92 -1.79 15.80
C ALA A 28 20.60 -2.29 14.39
N ILE A 29 21.36 -1.87 13.38
CA ILE A 29 21.25 -2.35 12.00
C ILE A 29 21.52 -3.86 11.91
N VAL A 30 22.59 -4.35 12.54
CA VAL A 30 22.95 -5.78 12.53
C VAL A 30 21.89 -6.61 13.24
N LEU A 31 21.44 -6.17 14.42
CA LEU A 31 20.37 -6.85 15.17
C LEU A 31 19.06 -6.88 14.40
N LEU A 32 18.68 -5.77 13.76
CA LEU A 32 17.48 -5.70 12.93
C LEU A 32 17.62 -6.59 11.68
N GLY A 33 18.80 -6.64 11.07
CA GLY A 33 19.10 -7.55 9.95
C GLY A 33 19.04 -9.02 10.35
N ALA A 34 19.55 -9.38 11.55
CA ALA A 34 19.45 -10.73 12.07
C ALA A 34 17.99 -11.12 12.37
N LEU A 35 17.24 -10.23 13.03
CA LEU A 35 15.80 -10.42 13.28
C LEU A 35 15.02 -10.59 11.98
N PHE A 36 15.35 -9.79 10.97
CA PHE A 36 14.78 -9.89 9.63
C PHE A 36 15.03 -11.28 9.02
N LEU A 37 16.27 -11.79 9.07
CA LEU A 37 16.61 -13.11 8.54
C LEU A 37 15.89 -14.24 9.29
N VAL A 38 15.79 -14.16 10.62
CA VAL A 38 15.04 -15.14 11.44
C VAL A 38 13.57 -15.13 11.05
N PHE A 39 12.97 -13.95 10.92
CA PHE A 39 11.58 -13.80 10.49
C PHE A 39 11.36 -14.35 9.08
N TRP A 40 12.27 -14.06 8.15
CA TRP A 40 12.22 -14.52 6.76
C TRP A 40 12.33 -16.05 6.67
N ALA A 41 13.25 -16.65 7.43
CA ALA A 41 13.39 -18.10 7.55
C ALA A 41 12.15 -18.75 8.20
N GLY A 42 11.54 -18.08 9.19
CA GLY A 42 10.30 -18.54 9.81
C GLY A 42 9.12 -18.58 8.84
N ILE A 43 8.92 -17.52 8.04
CA ILE A 43 7.88 -17.50 6.98
C ILE A 43 8.15 -18.61 5.97
N PHE A 44 9.40 -18.72 5.50
CA PHE A 44 9.81 -19.76 4.55
C PHE A 44 9.49 -21.16 5.09
N GLY A 45 9.90 -21.47 6.33
CA GLY A 45 9.65 -22.77 6.95
C GLY A 45 8.17 -23.05 7.19
N LEU A 46 7.40 -22.05 7.65
CA LEU A 46 5.96 -22.17 7.86
C LEU A 46 5.23 -22.51 6.56
N PHE A 47 5.54 -21.78 5.48
CA PHE A 47 4.89 -22.02 4.19
C PHE A 47 5.38 -23.29 3.51
N GLY A 48 6.65 -23.68 3.67
CA GLY A 48 7.13 -24.99 3.25
C GLY A 48 6.33 -26.11 3.91
N TRP A 49 6.21 -26.07 5.25
CA TRP A 49 5.39 -27.03 5.99
C TRP A 49 3.92 -27.02 5.56
N LEU A 50 3.34 -25.83 5.35
CA LEU A 50 1.95 -25.69 4.93
C LEU A 50 1.70 -26.29 3.53
N VAL A 51 2.61 -26.03 2.59
CA VAL A 51 2.53 -26.56 1.23
C VAL A 51 2.68 -28.08 1.25
N ASP A 52 3.66 -28.63 1.99
CA ASP A 52 3.85 -30.07 2.13
C ASP A 52 2.63 -30.75 2.77
N ALA A 53 2.06 -30.13 3.81
CA ALA A 53 0.85 -30.62 4.47
C ALA A 53 -0.33 -30.71 3.50
N PHE A 54 -0.56 -29.68 2.68
CA PHE A 54 -1.62 -29.71 1.67
C PHE A 54 -1.32 -30.66 0.51
N TYR A 55 -0.06 -30.78 0.09
CA TYR A 55 0.36 -31.67 -0.99
C TYR A 55 0.19 -33.15 -0.62
N SER A 56 0.35 -33.50 0.65
CA SER A 56 0.18 -34.87 1.16
C SER A 56 -1.26 -35.42 1.10
N VAL A 57 -2.25 -34.58 0.76
CA VAL A 57 -3.65 -34.99 0.59
C VAL A 57 -3.90 -35.41 -0.88
N GLU A 58 -3.84 -36.72 -1.13
CA GLU A 58 -3.66 -37.38 -2.44
C GLU A 58 -4.64 -36.99 -3.58
N ILE A 59 -5.82 -36.44 -3.30
CA ILE A 59 -6.84 -36.17 -4.34
C ILE A 59 -6.99 -34.67 -4.65
N PHE A 60 -6.66 -33.77 -3.70
CA PHE A 60 -6.89 -32.32 -3.84
C PHE A 60 -5.64 -31.45 -3.70
N GLY A 61 -4.50 -31.99 -3.25
CA GLY A 61 -3.30 -31.22 -2.92
C GLY A 61 -2.83 -30.21 -3.98
N PRO A 62 -2.64 -30.62 -5.25
CA PRO A 62 -2.20 -29.71 -6.32
C PRO A 62 -3.22 -28.61 -6.66
N LEU A 63 -4.51 -28.91 -6.57
CA LEU A 63 -5.57 -27.92 -6.81
C LEU A 63 -5.65 -26.91 -5.67
N LEU A 64 -5.50 -27.39 -4.43
CA LEU A 64 -5.53 -26.55 -3.23
C LEU A 64 -4.32 -25.62 -3.16
N ALA A 65 -3.12 -26.12 -3.46
CA ALA A 65 -1.90 -25.33 -3.50
C ALA A 65 -1.93 -24.27 -4.61
N ARG A 66 -2.48 -24.60 -5.80
CA ARG A 66 -2.73 -23.60 -6.85
C ARG A 66 -3.65 -22.50 -6.32
N LYS A 67 -4.74 -22.87 -5.66
CA LYS A 67 -5.70 -21.89 -5.13
C LYS A 67 -5.11 -21.05 -4.01
N LEU A 68 -4.28 -21.65 -3.15
CA LEU A 68 -3.57 -20.96 -2.09
C LEU A 68 -2.59 -19.92 -2.65
N LEU A 69 -1.86 -20.24 -3.73
CA LEU A 69 -0.98 -19.28 -4.41
C LEU A 69 -1.78 -18.12 -5.03
N GLU A 70 -2.90 -18.41 -5.70
CA GLU A 70 -3.80 -17.39 -6.26
C GLU A 70 -4.31 -16.44 -5.16
N ILE A 71 -4.79 -17.01 -4.06
CA ILE A 71 -5.27 -16.29 -2.87
C ILE A 71 -4.16 -15.41 -2.30
N MET A 72 -2.95 -15.96 -2.15
CA MET A 72 -1.82 -15.21 -1.62
C MET A 72 -1.45 -14.02 -2.51
N LEU A 73 -1.35 -14.22 -3.83
CA LEU A 73 -1.01 -13.14 -4.77
C LEU A 73 -2.08 -12.06 -4.81
N LEU A 74 -3.36 -12.44 -4.74
CA LEU A 74 -4.48 -11.50 -4.67
C LEU A 74 -4.44 -10.68 -3.37
N GLY A 75 -4.18 -11.32 -2.23
CA GLY A 75 -4.01 -10.65 -0.94
C GLY A 75 -2.83 -9.68 -0.93
N LEU A 76 -1.67 -10.12 -1.42
CA LEU A 76 -0.48 -9.28 -1.57
C LEU A 76 -0.74 -8.08 -2.49
N PHE A 77 -1.39 -8.31 -3.62
CA PHE A 77 -1.74 -7.25 -4.56
C PHE A 77 -2.70 -6.23 -3.94
N ALA A 78 -3.72 -6.68 -3.21
CA ALA A 78 -4.65 -5.77 -2.55
C ALA A 78 -3.96 -4.92 -1.47
N LEU A 79 -3.09 -5.53 -0.69
CA LEU A 79 -2.29 -4.84 0.32
C LEU A 79 -1.30 -3.85 -0.31
N LEU A 80 -0.69 -4.21 -1.45
CA LEU A 80 0.17 -3.32 -2.23
C LEU A 80 -0.62 -2.14 -2.80
N CYS A 81 -1.78 -2.37 -3.42
CA CYS A 81 -2.64 -1.30 -3.92
C CYS A 81 -2.98 -0.32 -2.80
N PHE A 82 -3.37 -0.83 -1.63
CA PHE A 82 -3.67 -0.01 -0.46
C PHE A 82 -2.48 0.83 -0.01
N SER A 83 -1.33 0.18 0.24
CA SER A 83 -0.11 0.86 0.68
C SER A 83 0.27 1.96 -0.32
N ASN A 84 0.18 1.67 -1.62
CA ASN A 84 0.50 2.63 -2.66
C ASN A 84 -0.46 3.82 -2.69
N VAL A 85 -1.75 3.68 -2.34
CA VAL A 85 -2.65 4.85 -2.21
C VAL A 85 -2.15 5.81 -1.13
N ILE A 86 -1.84 5.27 0.05
CA ILE A 86 -1.35 6.06 1.20
C ILE A 86 -0.01 6.72 0.88
N THR A 87 0.93 5.94 0.35
CA THR A 87 2.26 6.43 -0.01
C THR A 87 2.15 7.48 -1.10
N ALA A 88 1.31 7.28 -2.12
CA ALA A 88 1.11 8.25 -3.22
C ALA A 88 0.56 9.59 -2.73
N LEU A 89 -0.39 9.60 -1.80
CA LEU A 89 -0.86 10.85 -1.19
C LEU A 89 0.31 11.63 -0.55
N SER A 90 1.18 10.91 0.15
CA SER A 90 2.33 11.48 0.85
C SER A 90 3.42 11.98 -0.12
N THR A 91 3.74 11.22 -1.16
CA THR A 91 4.82 11.53 -2.12
C THR A 91 4.39 12.55 -3.18
N PHE A 92 3.16 12.48 -3.71
CA PHE A 92 2.72 13.36 -4.79
C PHE A 92 2.15 14.70 -4.32
N TYR A 93 1.49 14.77 -3.16
CA TYR A 93 0.69 15.94 -2.78
C TYR A 93 1.12 16.64 -1.48
N ILE A 94 1.84 15.94 -0.59
CA ILE A 94 2.15 16.45 0.76
C ILE A 94 3.65 16.72 0.96
N SER A 95 4.51 16.04 0.20
CA SER A 95 5.96 16.08 0.39
C SER A 95 6.52 17.50 0.33
N ASP A 96 7.47 17.82 1.23
CA ASP A 96 8.00 19.18 1.36
C ASP A 96 8.98 19.55 0.24
N ASP A 97 9.55 18.57 -0.45
CA ASP A 97 10.41 18.75 -1.63
C ASP A 97 9.62 19.19 -2.88
N LEU A 98 8.28 19.19 -2.82
CA LEU A 98 7.40 19.45 -3.96
C LEU A 98 7.53 20.87 -4.51
N GLU A 99 7.71 21.87 -3.65
CA GLU A 99 7.89 23.27 -4.06
C GLU A 99 9.18 23.48 -4.84
N LEU A 100 10.27 22.88 -4.35
CA LEU A 100 11.57 22.91 -5.04
C LEU A 100 11.49 22.18 -6.38
N LEU A 101 10.93 20.97 -6.40
CA LEU A 101 10.86 20.15 -7.61
C LEU A 101 10.02 20.79 -8.73
N LEU A 102 8.96 21.50 -8.37
CA LEU A 102 8.08 22.17 -9.33
C LEU A 102 8.59 23.54 -9.77
N SER A 103 9.58 24.11 -9.08
CA SER A 103 10.30 25.31 -9.52
C SER A 103 11.39 24.99 -10.56
N LEU A 104 11.81 23.73 -10.64
CA LEU A 104 12.79 23.26 -11.61
C LEU A 104 12.11 22.97 -12.96
N PRO A 105 12.83 23.12 -14.10
CA PRO A 105 12.31 22.82 -15.43
C PRO A 105 12.24 21.29 -15.69
N VAL A 106 11.44 20.59 -14.90
CA VAL A 106 11.23 19.13 -14.99
C VAL A 106 9.94 18.86 -15.77
N SER A 107 10.00 17.98 -16.78
CA SER A 107 8.80 17.57 -17.51
C SER A 107 7.81 16.84 -16.60
N ARG A 108 6.50 17.01 -16.83
CA ARG A 108 5.43 16.31 -16.08
C ARG A 108 5.62 14.79 -16.09
N GLU A 109 6.17 14.27 -17.18
CA GLU A 109 6.49 12.85 -17.35
C GLU A 109 7.59 12.38 -16.39
N SER A 110 8.70 13.12 -16.35
CA SER A 110 9.83 12.80 -15.48
C SER A 110 9.43 12.93 -14.01
N PHE A 111 8.61 13.93 -13.69
CA PHE A 111 8.03 14.10 -12.37
C PHE A 111 7.17 12.89 -11.98
N HIS A 112 6.18 12.53 -12.80
CA HIS A 112 5.30 11.38 -12.52
C HIS A 112 6.09 10.08 -12.39
N LEU A 113 6.99 9.76 -13.33
CA LEU A 113 7.79 8.54 -13.28
C LEU A 113 8.69 8.50 -12.05
N SER A 114 9.32 9.62 -11.68
CA SER A 114 10.18 9.67 -10.50
C SER A 114 9.40 9.38 -9.22
N ARG A 115 8.21 9.97 -9.06
CA ARG A 115 7.34 9.77 -7.90
C ARG A 115 6.66 8.40 -7.91
N LEU A 116 6.30 7.87 -9.06
CA LEU A 116 5.77 6.51 -9.19
C LEU A 116 6.82 5.50 -8.74
N LEU A 117 8.06 5.61 -9.24
CA LEU A 117 9.15 4.72 -8.82
C LEU A 117 9.47 4.88 -7.34
N GLU A 118 9.47 6.09 -6.82
CA GLU A 118 9.66 6.35 -5.39
C GLU A 118 8.57 5.67 -4.54
N THR A 119 7.30 5.82 -4.94
CA THR A 119 6.14 5.23 -4.27
C THR A 119 6.21 3.70 -4.35
N MET A 120 6.52 3.17 -5.54
CA MET A 120 6.69 1.74 -5.79
C MET A 120 7.78 1.16 -4.90
N LEU A 121 8.97 1.77 -4.84
CA LEU A 121 10.07 1.29 -4.00
C LEU A 121 9.74 1.38 -2.50
N GLN A 122 9.03 2.43 -2.07
CA GLN A 122 8.63 2.60 -0.67
C GLN A 122 7.54 1.62 -0.22
N SER A 123 6.65 1.19 -1.12
CA SER A 123 5.55 0.27 -0.77
C SER A 123 5.87 -1.19 -1.06
N SER A 124 6.83 -1.50 -1.95
CA SER A 124 7.06 -2.87 -2.44
C SER A 124 8.09 -3.66 -1.64
N TRP A 125 8.72 -3.08 -0.62
CA TRP A 125 9.62 -3.83 0.25
C TRP A 125 8.92 -5.06 0.85
N MET A 126 7.64 -4.92 1.21
CA MET A 126 6.84 -6.00 1.81
C MET A 126 6.61 -7.18 0.85
N MET A 127 6.56 -6.95 -0.48
CA MET A 127 6.50 -8.03 -1.47
C MET A 127 7.79 -8.87 -1.46
N GLY A 128 8.95 -8.22 -1.29
CA GLY A 128 10.23 -8.93 -1.15
C GLY A 128 10.34 -9.68 0.18
N VAL A 129 9.79 -9.12 1.26
CA VAL A 129 9.85 -9.75 2.59
C VAL A 129 8.89 -10.93 2.74
N PHE A 130 7.65 -10.79 2.27
CA PHE A 130 6.62 -11.83 2.43
C PHE A 130 6.43 -12.67 1.17
N GLY A 131 6.39 -12.05 -0.01
CA GLY A 131 6.09 -12.76 -1.26
C GLY A 131 7.22 -13.69 -1.71
N LEU A 132 8.48 -13.26 -1.64
CA LEU A 132 9.63 -14.07 -2.09
C LEU A 132 9.81 -15.37 -1.30
N PRO A 133 9.89 -15.39 0.05
CA PRO A 133 10.13 -16.65 0.76
C PRO A 133 9.01 -17.65 0.53
N VAL A 134 7.75 -17.19 0.43
CA VAL A 134 6.65 -18.09 0.10
C VAL A 134 6.77 -18.63 -1.32
N ALA A 135 7.08 -17.77 -2.30
CA ALA A 135 7.26 -18.23 -3.68
C ALA A 135 8.42 -19.24 -3.82
N VAL A 136 9.52 -19.04 -3.08
CA VAL A 136 10.65 -19.99 -3.04
C VAL A 136 10.24 -21.30 -2.36
N ALA A 137 9.44 -21.25 -1.29
CA ALA A 137 8.91 -22.46 -0.65
C ALA A 137 8.05 -23.28 -1.62
N TYR A 138 7.20 -22.63 -2.43
CA TYR A 138 6.46 -23.30 -3.51
C TYR A 138 7.39 -23.93 -4.55
N GLY A 139 8.42 -23.20 -4.99
CA GLY A 139 9.38 -23.71 -5.96
C GLY A 139 10.12 -24.96 -5.48
N LEU A 140 10.47 -25.02 -4.19
CA LEU A 140 11.15 -26.18 -3.61
C LEU A 140 10.20 -27.36 -3.35
N ALA A 141 8.98 -27.10 -2.87
CA ALA A 141 8.00 -28.16 -2.60
C ALA A 141 7.51 -28.87 -3.87
N TYR A 142 7.47 -28.17 -5.01
CA TYR A 142 7.07 -28.71 -6.30
C TYR A 142 8.25 -29.17 -7.18
N ASP A 143 9.48 -29.13 -6.66
CA ASP A 143 10.71 -29.41 -7.40
C ASP A 143 10.78 -28.65 -8.74
N ALA A 144 10.46 -27.36 -8.69
CA ALA A 144 10.30 -26.51 -9.86
C ALA A 144 11.62 -26.26 -10.58
N GLY A 145 11.55 -26.16 -11.91
CA GLY A 145 12.68 -25.83 -12.76
C GLY A 145 13.23 -24.41 -12.53
N ILE A 146 14.41 -24.14 -13.10
CA ILE A 146 15.07 -22.83 -12.99
C ILE A 146 14.25 -21.69 -13.64
N ASP A 147 13.41 -22.02 -14.61
CA ASP A 147 12.47 -21.13 -15.28
C ASP A 147 11.50 -20.48 -14.28
N PHE A 148 10.99 -21.21 -13.29
CA PHE A 148 10.15 -20.66 -12.23
C PHE A 148 10.86 -19.52 -11.49
N TYR A 149 12.11 -19.74 -11.05
CA TYR A 149 12.88 -18.75 -10.29
C TYR A 149 13.25 -17.53 -11.13
N LEU A 150 13.49 -17.70 -12.44
CA LEU A 150 13.74 -16.60 -13.37
C LEU A 150 12.47 -15.77 -13.65
N LEU A 151 11.29 -16.38 -13.56
CA LEU A 151 10.01 -15.69 -13.76
C LEU A 151 9.56 -14.88 -12.54
N LEU A 152 9.94 -15.28 -11.32
CA LEU A 152 9.61 -14.55 -10.10
C LEU A 152 9.91 -13.04 -10.15
N PRO A 153 11.10 -12.57 -10.56
CA PRO A 153 11.36 -11.13 -10.66
C PRO A 153 10.47 -10.44 -11.71
N VAL A 154 10.19 -11.10 -12.84
CA VAL A 154 9.35 -10.53 -13.91
C VAL A 154 7.90 -10.39 -13.45
N VAL A 155 7.32 -11.46 -12.93
CA VAL A 155 5.95 -11.50 -12.42
C VAL A 155 5.79 -10.56 -11.23
N GLY A 156 6.73 -10.61 -10.29
CA GLY A 156 6.75 -9.74 -9.10
C GLY A 156 6.83 -8.26 -9.46
N SER A 157 7.72 -7.87 -10.38
CA SER A 157 7.83 -6.47 -10.84
C SER A 157 6.58 -6.01 -11.57
N ALA A 158 5.96 -6.84 -12.40
CA ALA A 158 4.73 -6.47 -13.11
C ALA A 158 3.54 -6.30 -12.15
N LEU A 159 3.40 -7.17 -11.14
CA LEU A 159 2.40 -7.02 -10.08
C LEU A 159 2.60 -5.74 -9.27
N VAL A 160 3.84 -5.49 -8.84
CA VAL A 160 4.23 -4.30 -8.08
C VAL A 160 3.94 -3.02 -8.88
N LEU A 161 4.32 -2.98 -10.15
CA LEU A 161 4.07 -1.83 -11.01
C LEU A 161 2.57 -1.59 -11.22
N SER A 162 1.80 -2.66 -11.46
CA SER A 162 0.34 -2.59 -11.59
C SER A 162 -0.31 -2.03 -10.32
N ALA A 163 0.09 -2.54 -9.15
CA ALA A 163 -0.44 -2.08 -7.87
C ALA A 163 -0.07 -0.62 -7.57
N ALA A 164 1.16 -0.22 -7.89
CA ALA A 164 1.61 1.17 -7.74
C ALA A 164 0.83 2.12 -8.66
N ALA A 165 0.61 1.72 -9.92
CA ALA A 165 -0.15 2.51 -10.88
C ALA A 165 -1.61 2.70 -10.44
N VAL A 166 -2.27 1.62 -10.00
CA VAL A 166 -3.64 1.65 -9.45
C VAL A 166 -3.71 2.52 -8.21
N GLY A 167 -2.76 2.36 -7.27
CA GLY A 167 -2.71 3.15 -6.04
C GLY A 167 -2.52 4.64 -6.30
N VAL A 168 -1.59 5.02 -7.17
CA VAL A 168 -1.36 6.43 -7.57
C VAL A 168 -2.55 7.02 -8.31
N GLY A 169 -3.16 6.27 -9.23
CA GLY A 169 -4.35 6.72 -9.96
C GLY A 169 -5.52 6.98 -9.01
N THR A 170 -5.75 6.05 -8.09
CA THR A 170 -6.78 6.16 -7.04
C THR A 170 -6.50 7.35 -6.12
N ALA A 171 -5.26 7.53 -5.65
CA ALA A 171 -4.88 8.68 -4.83
C ALA A 171 -5.15 10.02 -5.54
N SER A 172 -4.81 10.13 -6.83
CA SER A 172 -5.06 11.33 -7.63
C SER A 172 -6.55 11.65 -7.77
N VAL A 173 -7.40 10.64 -7.92
CA VAL A 173 -8.86 10.81 -7.90
C VAL A 173 -9.34 11.25 -6.51
N LEU A 174 -8.87 10.60 -5.45
CA LEU A 174 -9.32 10.88 -4.07
C LEU A 174 -9.04 12.32 -3.63
N VAL A 175 -7.88 12.86 -3.96
CA VAL A 175 -7.54 14.27 -3.66
C VAL A 175 -8.49 15.25 -4.36
N ASN A 176 -9.05 14.85 -5.51
CA ASN A 176 -9.97 15.66 -6.30
C ASN A 176 -11.45 15.42 -5.98
N VAL A 177 -11.80 14.33 -5.30
CA VAL A 177 -13.17 14.10 -4.82
C VAL A 177 -13.34 14.69 -3.41
N PHE A 178 -12.35 14.52 -2.54
CA PHE A 178 -12.47 14.91 -1.13
C PHE A 178 -11.76 16.25 -0.84
N PRO A 179 -12.41 17.22 -0.18
CA PRO A 179 -11.78 18.49 0.16
C PRO A 179 -10.54 18.28 1.03
N ALA A 180 -9.38 18.76 0.55
CA ALA A 180 -8.06 18.59 1.16
C ALA A 180 -7.89 19.21 2.57
N ARG A 181 -8.96 19.73 3.17
CA ARG A 181 -9.00 20.20 4.56
C ARG A 181 -8.75 19.09 5.59
N ARG A 182 -8.77 17.84 5.13
CA ARG A 182 -8.78 16.62 5.94
C ARG A 182 -7.79 15.58 5.41
N VAL A 183 -6.60 15.96 4.93
CA VAL A 183 -5.59 14.99 4.42
C VAL A 183 -5.32 13.82 5.39
N ARG A 184 -5.37 14.08 6.71
CA ARG A 184 -5.29 13.04 7.75
C ARG A 184 -6.52 12.13 7.80
N GLU A 185 -7.70 12.65 7.52
CA GLU A 185 -8.89 11.83 7.27
C GLU A 185 -8.90 11.24 5.85
N GLY A 186 -8.11 11.77 4.91
CA GLY A 186 -7.84 11.20 3.60
C GLY A 186 -6.99 9.93 3.72
N LEU A 187 -6.09 9.86 4.70
CA LEU A 187 -5.44 8.61 5.10
C LEU A 187 -6.42 7.63 5.75
N VAL A 188 -7.32 8.11 6.61
CA VAL A 188 -8.39 7.28 7.19
C VAL A 188 -9.35 6.79 6.12
N LEU A 189 -9.71 7.62 5.14
CA LEU A 189 -10.59 7.31 4.04
C LEU A 189 -9.92 6.40 3.01
N ALA A 190 -8.64 6.64 2.68
CA ALA A 190 -7.83 5.68 1.94
C ALA A 190 -7.79 4.34 2.69
N GLY A 191 -7.67 4.39 4.02
CA GLY A 191 -7.85 3.26 4.93
C GLY A 191 -9.20 2.57 4.79
N VAL A 192 -10.31 3.31 4.81
CA VAL A 192 -11.69 2.78 4.71
C VAL A 192 -11.96 2.23 3.31
N LEU A 193 -11.56 2.92 2.25
CA LEU A 193 -11.73 2.48 0.87
C LEU A 193 -10.89 1.27 0.57
N ALA A 194 -9.68 1.20 1.11
CA ALA A 194 -8.85 0.04 0.97
C ALA A 194 -9.29 -1.11 1.86
N LEU A 195 -9.80 -0.84 3.06
CA LEU A 195 -10.47 -1.85 3.86
C LEU A 195 -11.69 -2.37 3.09
N GLY A 196 -12.49 -1.51 2.47
CA GLY A 196 -13.57 -1.89 1.57
C GLY A 196 -13.09 -2.71 0.38
N PHE A 197 -12.00 -2.32 -0.28
CA PHE A 197 -11.38 -3.07 -1.38
C PHE A 197 -10.88 -4.44 -0.92
N VAL A 198 -10.17 -4.50 0.21
CA VAL A 198 -9.71 -5.73 0.85
C VAL A 198 -10.90 -6.59 1.25
N LEU A 199 -11.97 -6.03 1.79
CA LEU A 199 -13.20 -6.76 2.13
C LEU A 199 -13.91 -7.29 0.88
N VAL A 200 -13.95 -6.54 -0.21
CA VAL A 200 -14.46 -7.02 -1.51
C VAL A 200 -13.59 -8.15 -2.03
N VAL A 201 -12.27 -8.02 -1.93
CA VAL A 201 -11.31 -9.07 -2.29
C VAL A 201 -11.47 -10.30 -1.41
N LEU A 202 -11.57 -10.16 -0.08
CA LEU A 202 -11.83 -11.25 0.85
C LEU A 202 -13.18 -11.92 0.59
N ARG A 203 -14.22 -11.14 0.24
CA ARG A 203 -15.53 -11.66 -0.14
C ARG A 203 -15.50 -12.39 -1.50
N LEU A 204 -14.68 -11.93 -2.43
CA LEU A 204 -14.37 -12.64 -3.68
C LEU A 204 -13.61 -13.94 -3.40
N MET A 205 -12.77 -13.98 -2.36
CA MET A 205 -12.00 -15.16 -1.97
C MET A 205 -12.81 -16.22 -1.22
N ARG A 206 -13.98 -15.88 -0.66
CA ARG A 206 -14.87 -16.78 0.12
C ARG A 206 -14.11 -17.70 1.09
N PRO A 207 -13.29 -17.17 2.03
CA PRO A 207 -12.48 -17.99 2.95
C PRO A 207 -13.33 -18.91 3.85
N GLU A 208 -14.58 -18.53 4.09
CA GLU A 208 -15.55 -19.22 4.95
C GLU A 208 -16.09 -20.56 4.41
N ARG A 209 -15.72 -20.97 3.19
CA ARG A 209 -16.00 -22.33 2.67
C ARG A 209 -14.77 -23.25 2.63
N LEU A 210 -13.57 -22.77 2.97
CA LEU A 210 -12.37 -23.60 3.02
C LEU A 210 -12.29 -24.48 4.29
N VAL A 211 -13.11 -24.19 5.31
CA VAL A 211 -13.10 -24.87 6.62
C VAL A 211 -14.18 -25.95 6.74
N ASN A 212 -15.18 -25.96 5.86
CA ASN A 212 -16.25 -26.96 5.88
C ASN A 212 -15.98 -28.02 4.80
N ALA A 213 -15.16 -29.01 5.16
CA ALA A 213 -14.68 -30.10 4.29
C ALA A 213 -15.48 -31.41 4.42
N ASP A 214 -16.72 -31.38 4.94
CA ASP A 214 -17.45 -32.61 5.32
C ASP A 214 -18.48 -33.13 4.30
N ASP A 215 -18.76 -32.43 3.18
CA ASP A 215 -19.70 -32.91 2.15
C ASP A 215 -19.00 -33.27 0.83
N PHE A 216 -18.62 -34.54 0.70
CA PHE A 216 -17.90 -35.08 -0.46
C PHE A 216 -18.74 -35.17 -1.76
N GLU A 217 -20.08 -35.08 -1.70
CA GLU A 217 -20.92 -34.90 -2.90
C GLU A 217 -20.81 -33.49 -3.50
N SER A 218 -20.34 -32.51 -2.71
CA SER A 218 -20.16 -31.13 -3.15
C SER A 218 -18.87 -30.91 -3.93
N VAL A 219 -17.96 -31.88 -4.04
CA VAL A 219 -16.66 -31.71 -4.70
C VAL A 219 -16.81 -31.25 -6.15
N ALA A 220 -17.74 -31.82 -6.92
CA ALA A 220 -17.97 -31.41 -8.31
C ALA A 220 -18.58 -30.00 -8.39
N ALA A 221 -19.45 -29.63 -7.44
CA ALA A 221 -19.99 -28.29 -7.31
C ALA A 221 -18.93 -27.29 -6.82
N TYR A 222 -18.02 -27.71 -5.94
CA TYR A 222 -16.89 -26.96 -5.41
C TYR A 222 -15.84 -26.72 -6.50
N VAL A 223 -15.57 -27.70 -7.37
CA VAL A 223 -14.73 -27.55 -8.57
C VAL A 223 -15.39 -26.63 -9.59
N ALA A 224 -16.72 -26.74 -9.81
CA ALA A 224 -17.46 -25.85 -10.69
C ALA A 224 -17.54 -24.40 -10.17
N GLU A 225 -17.58 -24.21 -8.85
CA GLU A 225 -17.64 -22.90 -8.19
C GLU A 225 -16.22 -22.31 -7.94
N LEU A 226 -15.18 -23.14 -7.83
CA LEU A 226 -13.75 -22.73 -7.88
C LEU A 226 -13.34 -22.24 -9.27
N GLN A 227 -14.02 -22.72 -10.31
CA GLN A 227 -13.94 -22.20 -11.67
C GLN A 227 -14.74 -20.89 -11.86
N ALA A 228 -15.32 -20.31 -10.79
CA ALA A 228 -16.00 -19.02 -10.87
C ALA A 228 -15.10 -18.01 -11.62
N PRO A 229 -15.59 -17.43 -12.72
CA PRO A 229 -14.76 -16.63 -13.62
C PRO A 229 -14.35 -15.33 -12.93
N VAL A 230 -13.18 -15.35 -12.31
CA VAL A 230 -12.47 -14.13 -11.92
C VAL A 230 -12.18 -13.34 -13.21
N PRO A 231 -12.38 -12.02 -13.28
CA PRO A 231 -12.12 -11.27 -14.51
C PRO A 231 -10.75 -11.58 -15.13
N VAL A 232 -10.73 -11.89 -16.43
CA VAL A 232 -9.52 -12.30 -17.19
C VAL A 232 -8.39 -11.27 -17.11
N LEU A 233 -8.73 -10.00 -16.83
CA LEU A 233 -7.79 -8.88 -16.80
C LEU A 233 -7.20 -8.57 -15.41
N LEU A 234 -7.40 -9.41 -14.40
CA LEU A 234 -6.83 -9.17 -13.07
C LEU A 234 -5.35 -9.59 -13.00
N PRO A 235 -4.41 -8.67 -12.69
CA PRO A 235 -2.98 -8.99 -12.63
C PRO A 235 -2.62 -10.16 -11.71
N PRO A 236 -3.22 -10.34 -10.51
CA PRO A 236 -2.92 -11.48 -9.63
C PRO A 236 -3.29 -12.83 -10.25
N ARG A 237 -4.36 -12.87 -11.05
CA ARG A 237 -4.79 -14.09 -11.75
C ARG A 237 -3.77 -14.48 -12.82
N GLN A 238 -3.40 -13.52 -13.67
CA GLN A 238 -2.40 -13.73 -14.73
C GLN A 238 -1.04 -14.16 -14.13
N ALA A 239 -0.64 -13.53 -13.03
CA ALA A 239 0.55 -13.91 -12.29
C ALA A 239 0.47 -15.34 -11.72
N SER A 240 -0.68 -15.72 -11.15
CA SER A 240 -0.90 -17.08 -10.64
C SER A 240 -0.84 -18.11 -11.78
N ASP A 241 -1.50 -17.86 -12.90
CA ASP A 241 -1.52 -18.78 -14.05
C ASP A 241 -0.10 -19.00 -14.62
N VAL A 242 0.71 -17.94 -14.71
CA VAL A 242 2.12 -18.02 -15.14
C VAL A 242 2.96 -18.82 -14.16
N LEU A 243 2.87 -18.52 -12.86
CA LEU A 243 3.67 -19.20 -11.84
C LEU A 243 3.28 -20.67 -11.68
N VAL A 244 1.99 -20.99 -11.75
CA VAL A 244 1.50 -22.37 -11.63
C VAL A 244 1.89 -23.20 -12.85
N ALA A 245 1.86 -22.63 -14.05
CA ALA A 245 2.32 -23.33 -15.24
C ALA A 245 3.81 -23.69 -15.12
N ALA A 246 4.64 -22.77 -14.62
CA ALA A 246 6.06 -23.01 -14.37
C ALA A 246 6.30 -24.05 -13.25
N LEU A 247 5.51 -24.02 -12.17
CA LEU A 247 5.58 -25.05 -11.10
C LEU A 247 5.25 -26.45 -11.62
N GLY A 248 4.28 -26.58 -12.53
CA GLY A 248 3.84 -27.86 -13.06
C GLY A 248 4.61 -28.36 -14.29
N GLY A 249 5.69 -27.69 -14.69
CA GLY A 249 6.45 -28.01 -15.91
C GLY A 249 5.63 -27.93 -17.20
N ARG A 250 4.55 -27.14 -17.20
CA ARG A 250 3.65 -26.97 -18.36
C ARG A 250 4.26 -25.99 -19.36
N PRO A 251 3.86 -26.05 -20.65
CA PRO A 251 4.30 -25.05 -21.61
C PRO A 251 3.98 -23.64 -21.12
N MET A 252 4.94 -22.74 -21.30
CA MET A 252 4.88 -21.38 -20.78
C MET A 252 3.66 -20.62 -21.32
N PRO A 253 2.79 -20.07 -20.45
CA PRO A 253 1.64 -19.28 -20.84
C PRO A 253 2.06 -17.86 -21.26
N TRP A 254 2.56 -17.74 -22.49
CA TRP A 254 3.08 -16.48 -23.04
C TRP A 254 2.02 -15.39 -23.16
N LEU A 255 0.76 -15.77 -23.38
CA LEU A 255 -0.34 -14.81 -23.47
C LEU A 255 -0.59 -14.13 -22.12
N GLU A 256 -0.68 -14.91 -21.04
CA GLU A 256 -0.91 -14.45 -19.68
C GLU A 256 0.27 -13.61 -19.18
N LEU A 257 1.50 -14.05 -19.46
CA LEU A 257 2.70 -13.25 -19.19
C LEU A 257 2.68 -11.94 -19.97
N GLY A 258 2.35 -11.99 -21.27
CA GLY A 258 2.24 -10.82 -22.13
C GLY A 258 1.19 -9.84 -21.62
N MET A 259 0.00 -10.33 -21.25
CA MET A 259 -1.09 -9.53 -20.67
C MET A 259 -0.70 -8.92 -19.33
N LEU A 260 0.04 -9.65 -18.48
CA LEU A 260 0.51 -9.14 -17.20
C LEU A 260 1.51 -7.98 -17.39
N VAL A 261 2.51 -8.16 -18.24
CA VAL A 261 3.55 -7.14 -18.47
C VAL A 261 2.99 -5.93 -19.22
N THR A 262 2.25 -6.16 -20.31
CA THR A 262 1.62 -5.07 -21.07
C THR A 262 0.53 -4.37 -20.25
N GLY A 263 -0.22 -5.11 -19.44
CA GLY A 263 -1.20 -4.59 -18.50
C GLY A 263 -0.56 -3.69 -17.45
N ALA A 264 0.59 -4.08 -16.90
CA ALA A 264 1.33 -3.24 -15.95
C ALA A 264 1.81 -1.92 -16.57
N ILE A 265 2.32 -1.97 -17.81
CA ILE A 265 2.74 -0.78 -18.56
C ILE A 265 1.53 0.10 -18.91
N ALA A 266 0.42 -0.50 -19.33
CA ALA A 266 -0.82 0.20 -19.63
C ALA A 266 -1.39 0.89 -18.38
N ALA A 267 -1.41 0.19 -17.23
CA ALA A 267 -1.83 0.75 -15.96
C ALA A 267 -0.98 1.96 -15.56
N MET A 268 0.34 1.89 -15.74
CA MET A 268 1.24 3.03 -15.55
C MET A 268 0.87 4.20 -16.47
N GLY A 269 0.59 3.94 -17.76
CA GLY A 269 0.15 4.96 -18.71
C GLY A 269 -1.16 5.63 -18.31
N VAL A 270 -2.16 4.85 -17.88
CA VAL A 270 -3.45 5.35 -17.38
C VAL A 270 -3.25 6.17 -16.10
N SER A 271 -2.44 5.70 -15.17
CA SER A 271 -2.11 6.42 -13.93
C SER A 271 -1.44 7.76 -14.21
N ARG A 272 -0.51 7.79 -15.18
CA ARG A 272 0.13 9.01 -15.67
C ARG A 272 -0.89 9.97 -16.27
N TRP A 273 -1.78 9.48 -17.12
CA TRP A 273 -2.82 10.29 -17.76
C TRP A 273 -3.77 10.90 -16.73
N LEU A 274 -4.28 10.09 -15.79
CA LEU A 274 -5.11 10.55 -14.68
C LEU A 274 -4.40 11.61 -13.84
N THR A 275 -3.13 11.36 -13.49
CA THR A 275 -2.35 12.31 -12.70
C THR A 275 -2.14 13.61 -13.49
N ALA A 276 -1.75 13.55 -14.76
CA ALA A 276 -1.53 14.74 -15.58
C ALA A 276 -2.79 15.63 -15.70
N TRP A 277 -3.97 15.01 -15.73
CA TRP A 277 -5.25 15.70 -15.79
C TRP A 277 -5.69 16.28 -14.44
N LEU A 278 -5.52 15.53 -13.36
CA LEU A 278 -6.07 15.85 -12.03
C LEU A 278 -5.09 16.56 -11.09
N TYR A 279 -3.79 16.55 -11.39
CA TYR A 279 -2.75 16.95 -10.44
C TYR A 279 -2.81 18.44 -10.07
N ASP A 280 -3.02 19.34 -11.03
CA ASP A 280 -3.03 20.78 -10.79
C ASP A 280 -4.19 21.18 -9.86
N ALA A 281 -5.38 20.61 -10.13
CA ALA A 281 -6.57 20.80 -9.30
C ALA A 281 -6.37 20.19 -7.88
N GLY A 282 -5.80 18.99 -7.81
CA GLY A 282 -5.53 18.33 -6.54
C GLY A 282 -4.52 19.11 -5.68
N ARG A 283 -3.46 19.64 -6.31
CA ARG A 283 -2.45 20.48 -5.65
C ARG A 283 -3.04 21.80 -5.15
N ALA A 284 -3.85 22.48 -5.96
CA ALA A 284 -4.49 23.73 -5.53
C ALA A 284 -5.31 23.54 -4.26
N ARG A 285 -6.04 22.42 -4.16
CA ARG A 285 -6.82 22.08 -2.96
C ARG A 285 -5.92 21.78 -1.76
N THR A 286 -4.85 21.02 -1.93
CA THR A 286 -3.94 20.69 -0.81
C THR A 286 -3.20 21.91 -0.28
N GLN A 287 -2.86 22.87 -1.14
CA GLN A 287 -2.21 24.12 -0.75
C GLN A 287 -3.17 25.12 -0.09
N GLN A 288 -4.40 25.23 -0.58
CA GLN A 288 -5.44 26.03 0.09
C GLN A 288 -5.71 25.54 1.52
N ALA A 289 -5.61 24.24 1.77
CA ALA A 289 -5.72 23.67 3.12
C ALA A 289 -4.55 24.06 4.04
N ARG A 290 -3.32 24.20 3.52
CA ARG A 290 -2.17 24.74 4.27
C ARG A 290 -2.34 26.25 4.55
N GLY A 291 -2.71 27.04 3.54
CA GLY A 291 -2.90 28.50 3.67
C GLY A 291 -4.03 28.90 4.63
N ALA A 292 -5.14 28.15 4.67
CA ALA A 292 -6.24 28.41 5.59
C ALA A 292 -5.88 28.22 7.07
N ARG A 293 -4.82 27.45 7.41
CA ARG A 293 -4.29 27.34 8.79
C ARG A 293 -3.63 28.63 9.27
N LEU A 294 -3.07 29.43 8.37
CA LEU A 294 -2.45 30.72 8.69
C LEU A 294 -3.47 31.87 8.70
N ALA A 295 -4.54 31.79 7.90
CA ALA A 295 -5.32 32.97 7.52
C ALA A 295 -6.48 33.38 8.45
N ARG A 296 -6.92 32.62 9.46
CA ARG A 296 -8.05 33.08 10.29
C ARG A 296 -7.98 32.66 11.76
N ALA A 297 -7.64 33.62 12.61
CA ALA A 297 -8.00 33.60 14.03
C ALA A 297 -8.35 34.99 14.60
N GLY A 298 -8.64 36.02 13.78
CA GLY A 298 -8.90 37.37 14.29
C GLY A 298 -10.13 37.50 15.21
N TRP A 299 -11.08 36.56 15.14
CA TRP A 299 -12.22 36.48 16.07
C TRP A 299 -11.87 35.67 17.33
N LEU A 300 -11.06 34.62 17.18
CA LEU A 300 -10.55 33.79 18.26
C LEU A 300 -9.62 34.58 19.18
N ASP A 301 -8.81 35.46 18.61
CA ASP A 301 -7.98 36.42 19.34
C ASP A 301 -8.83 37.32 20.23
N ARG A 302 -9.95 37.86 19.71
CA ARG A 302 -10.87 38.71 20.49
C ARG A 302 -11.56 37.96 21.63
N VAL A 303 -12.04 36.75 21.37
CA VAL A 303 -12.72 35.93 22.39
C VAL A 303 -11.74 35.48 23.47
N LEU A 304 -10.53 35.06 23.07
CA LEU A 304 -9.47 34.68 24.01
C LEU A 304 -9.00 35.87 24.84
N ASP A 305 -8.93 37.08 24.26
CA ASP A 305 -8.57 38.29 24.99
C ASP A 305 -9.58 38.60 26.10
N ILE A 306 -10.87 38.44 25.82
CA ILE A 306 -11.94 38.69 26.79
C ILE A 306 -11.97 37.59 27.86
N ALA A 307 -11.87 36.32 27.47
CA ALA A 307 -11.96 35.17 28.37
C ALA A 307 -10.74 35.01 29.29
N THR A 308 -9.55 35.47 28.86
CA THR A 308 -8.31 35.35 29.64
C THR A 308 -7.93 36.61 30.41
N ARG A 309 -8.74 37.68 30.36
CA ARG A 309 -8.58 38.90 31.17
C ARG A 309 -8.40 38.67 32.69
N PRO A 310 -9.08 37.72 33.35
CA PRO A 310 -8.91 37.51 34.80
C PRO A 310 -7.61 36.75 35.16
N LEU A 311 -6.83 36.29 34.17
CA LEU A 311 -5.63 35.48 34.42
C LEU A 311 -4.35 36.33 34.46
N PRO A 312 -3.36 35.96 35.29
CA PRO A 312 -2.02 36.54 35.27
C PRO A 312 -1.35 36.42 33.89
N ALA A 313 -0.49 37.38 33.52
CA ALA A 313 0.08 37.49 32.17
C ALA A 313 0.80 36.22 31.68
N GLY A 314 1.51 35.51 32.55
CA GLY A 314 2.19 34.24 32.21
C GLY A 314 1.21 33.11 31.90
N SER A 315 0.17 32.95 32.73
CA SER A 315 -0.89 31.94 32.56
C SER A 315 -1.74 32.22 31.32
N ARG A 316 -2.02 33.50 31.04
CA ARG A 316 -2.73 33.94 29.85
C ARG A 316 -1.98 33.57 28.57
N ALA A 317 -0.66 33.79 28.53
CA ALA A 317 0.14 33.43 27.36
C ALA A 317 0.14 31.91 27.09
N LEU A 318 0.19 31.10 28.15
CA LEU A 318 0.07 29.63 28.08
C LEU A 318 -1.30 29.20 27.57
N VAL A 319 -2.39 29.70 28.16
CA VAL A 319 -3.76 29.33 27.76
C VAL A 319 -4.05 29.77 26.32
N VAL A 320 -3.64 30.97 25.92
CA VAL A 320 -3.81 31.46 24.54
C VAL A 320 -3.03 30.58 23.56
N LYS A 321 -1.80 30.19 23.92
CA LYS A 321 -0.98 29.29 23.11
C LYS A 321 -1.65 27.92 22.98
N ASP A 322 -2.09 27.33 24.08
CA ASP A 322 -2.65 25.98 24.10
C ASP A 322 -3.99 25.92 23.36
N VAL A 323 -4.89 26.88 23.57
CA VAL A 323 -6.17 26.94 22.84
C VAL A 323 -5.94 27.18 21.34
N LYS A 324 -5.00 28.05 20.96
CA LYS A 324 -4.66 28.23 19.54
C LYS A 324 -4.04 26.98 18.94
N THR A 325 -3.21 26.26 19.68
CA THR A 325 -2.59 25.01 19.25
C THR A 325 -3.65 23.91 19.09
N PHE A 326 -4.57 23.81 20.04
CA PHE A 326 -5.72 22.90 20.02
C PHE A 326 -6.66 23.18 18.84
N VAL A 327 -7.00 24.44 18.59
CA VAL A 327 -7.86 24.82 17.46
C VAL A 327 -7.14 24.59 16.11
N ARG A 328 -5.82 24.80 16.06
CA ARG A 328 -5.02 24.62 14.84
C ARG A 328 -4.69 23.16 14.52
N ASP A 329 -4.76 22.26 15.50
CA ASP A 329 -4.48 20.83 15.32
C ASP A 329 -5.78 20.02 15.07
N PRO A 330 -6.06 19.59 13.82
CA PRO A 330 -7.28 18.86 13.51
C PRO A 330 -7.35 17.50 14.19
N SER A 331 -6.21 16.92 14.60
CA SER A 331 -6.19 15.60 15.24
C SER A 331 -6.94 15.58 16.58
N GLN A 332 -6.89 16.70 17.33
CA GLN A 332 -7.58 16.84 18.61
C GLN A 332 -9.09 17.03 18.42
N TRP A 333 -9.53 17.68 17.34
CA TRP A 333 -10.96 17.76 16.99
C TRP A 333 -11.55 16.41 16.63
N THR A 334 -10.79 15.57 15.92
CA THR A 334 -11.24 14.21 15.57
C THR A 334 -11.36 13.34 16.81
N GLN A 335 -10.38 13.41 17.73
CA GLN A 335 -10.44 12.69 19.02
C GLN A 335 -11.58 13.18 19.90
N GLY A 336 -11.78 14.51 20.01
CA GLY A 336 -12.87 15.09 20.79
C GLY A 336 -14.25 14.72 20.26
N ARG A 337 -14.43 14.68 18.93
CA ARG A 337 -15.68 14.19 18.32
C ARG A 337 -15.90 12.71 18.57
N LEU A 338 -14.84 11.90 18.56
CA LEU A 338 -14.95 10.47 18.80
C LEU A 338 -15.37 10.18 20.24
N VAL A 339 -14.75 10.85 21.22
CA VAL A 339 -15.15 10.79 22.63
C VAL A 339 -16.57 11.33 22.83
N GLY A 340 -16.91 12.46 22.20
CA GLY A 340 -18.26 13.03 22.27
C GLY A 340 -19.32 12.10 21.67
N SER A 341 -18.97 11.38 20.59
CA SER A 341 -19.86 10.39 19.97
C SER A 341 -20.05 9.18 20.87
N ILE A 342 -18.99 8.70 21.54
CA ILE A 342 -19.09 7.64 22.55
C ILE A 342 -20.03 8.07 23.67
N ILE A 343 -19.81 9.25 24.26
CA ILE A 343 -20.64 9.78 25.36
C ILE A 343 -22.11 9.93 24.95
N LEU A 344 -22.38 10.43 23.73
CA LEU A 344 -23.74 10.54 23.20
C LEU A 344 -24.41 9.19 23.02
N ILE A 345 -23.67 8.18 22.54
CA ILE A 345 -24.16 6.81 22.42
C ILE A 345 -24.49 6.25 23.81
N THR A 346 -23.60 6.40 24.79
CA THR A 346 -23.85 5.91 26.16
C THR A 346 -24.98 6.63 26.89
N LEU A 347 -25.30 7.88 26.51
CA LEU A 347 -26.44 8.62 27.05
C LEU A 347 -27.77 8.31 26.34
N ALA A 348 -27.70 7.77 25.11
CA ALA A 348 -28.88 7.41 24.31
C ALA A 348 -29.25 5.92 24.40
N SER A 349 -28.34 5.07 24.89
CA SER A 349 -28.55 3.64 25.19
C SER A 349 -28.93 3.42 26.65
#